data_AF-A0A1C7LK38-F1
#
_entry.id   AF-A0A1C7LK38-F1
#
_cell.length_a   1.000
_cell.length_b   1.000
_cell.length_c   1.000
_cell.angle_alpha   90.00
_cell.angle_beta   90.00
_cell.angle_gamma   90.00
#
_symmetry.space_group_name_H-M   'P 1'
#
loop_
_entity.id
_entity.type
_entity.pdbx_description
1 polymer ?
#
loop_
_entity_poly.entity_id
_entity_poly.type
_entity_poly.pdbx_seq_one_letter_code
_entity_poly.pdbx_strand_id
1 'polypeptide(L)'
;MIATLANDQLNHVQLAEFLRSKCPSDPHEEPKVPVFYGIPKIHKIPTKFRPIIPCHSCAQAPAGKYVSKVLKNLIAETRFCIKGSKDLATRFSKLKLSGLQKYWIVSGDIVAFYPNVPLAECLNIITNKVTQSGLQEGASLHLFISCMQAACRELLLDFQGESYIQLNGLAMGVACSPDMANLYAAHYEEKSFDDGVAENRPGMPVFYGRYIDDMLAIVPANSADQALQYAKSWIQVGDVEIECVFRPVCFTRVHHKPYAKARNHKERIPWASHHPKDVKKGTYIGEMSRLAVLSSKPEHYSDAIEQLKQLYIGRGYPLDLKLTNVNNVAETPFVIKSHFSPSWSLFDVHKLGQSVVNSWLGSMASYRDAASKWNELTADARFLDLRTAVNPAARSFSEAGHLGPPATAESVPDRAGLSFTGGLAQVGHSNSQELERVVDIGTIGFHNKKWLVSRRRNYNLGDFASMWKKTVLNTRSFDDELNEVELDDWA
;
A
#
# COMPACT_ATOMS: atom_id res chain seq x y z
N MET A 1 12.33 15.51 -20.84
CA MET A 1 12.98 16.65 -20.17
C MET A 1 13.30 16.38 -18.70
N ILE A 2 12.32 16.15 -17.82
CA ILE A 2 12.56 15.97 -16.36
C ILE A 2 13.58 14.86 -16.04
N ALA A 3 13.45 13.70 -16.69
CA ALA A 3 14.41 12.61 -16.52
C ALA A 3 15.83 12.96 -16.98
N THR A 4 15.96 13.77 -18.04
CA THR A 4 17.26 14.29 -18.50
C THR A 4 17.88 15.20 -17.45
N LEU A 5 17.08 15.99 -16.75
CA LEU A 5 17.55 16.83 -15.65
C LEU A 5 18.12 16.00 -14.49
N ALA A 6 17.45 14.90 -14.13
CA ALA A 6 17.95 13.97 -13.13
C ALA A 6 19.26 13.27 -13.55
N ASN A 7 19.39 12.94 -14.84
CA ASN A 7 20.59 12.31 -15.37
C ASN A 7 21.76 13.29 -15.46
N ASP A 8 21.56 14.44 -16.12
CA ASP A 8 22.65 15.30 -16.56
C ASP A 8 23.10 16.26 -15.46
N GLN A 9 22.18 16.76 -14.62
CA GLN A 9 22.51 17.73 -13.57
C GLN A 9 22.76 17.10 -12.20
N LEU A 10 22.22 15.90 -11.95
CA LEU A 10 22.37 15.20 -10.67
C LEU A 10 23.15 13.89 -10.78
N ASN A 11 23.56 13.48 -11.98
CA ASN A 11 24.23 12.21 -12.24
C ASN A 11 23.46 10.99 -11.66
N HIS A 12 22.13 11.04 -11.67
CA HIS A 12 21.28 10.05 -11.01
C HIS A 12 20.50 9.20 -12.05
N VAL A 13 21.22 8.31 -12.74
CA VAL A 13 20.68 7.44 -13.81
C VAL A 13 19.43 6.66 -13.38
N GLN A 14 19.46 6.02 -12.21
CA GLN A 14 18.32 5.25 -11.70
C GLN A 14 17.05 6.11 -11.52
N LEU A 15 17.20 7.37 -11.10
CA LEU A 15 16.07 8.28 -10.94
C LEU A 15 15.54 8.72 -12.31
N ALA A 16 16.42 8.96 -13.28
CA ALA A 16 16.03 9.24 -14.66
C ALA A 16 15.24 8.08 -15.29
N GLU A 17 15.71 6.84 -15.11
CA GLU A 17 15.00 5.63 -15.55
C GLU A 17 13.64 5.49 -14.88
N PHE A 18 13.59 5.69 -13.55
CA PHE A 18 12.33 5.68 -12.81
C PHE A 18 11.34 6.72 -13.34
N LEU A 19 11.80 7.95 -13.58
CA LEU A 19 10.97 9.05 -14.09
C LEU A 19 10.45 8.78 -15.51
N ARG A 20 11.17 7.98 -16.33
CA ARG A 20 10.69 7.53 -17.66
C ARG A 20 9.95 6.20 -17.65
N SER A 21 9.88 5.49 -16.52
CA SER A 21 9.35 4.11 -16.45
C SER A 21 7.88 3.92 -16.88
N LYS A 22 7.12 5.01 -17.05
CA LYS A 22 5.74 5.02 -17.52
C LYS A 22 5.54 5.74 -18.86
N CYS A 23 6.62 6.25 -19.44
CA CYS A 23 6.60 6.76 -20.80
C CYS A 23 6.83 5.60 -21.78
N PRO A 24 6.15 5.59 -22.93
CA PRO A 24 6.45 4.67 -24.01
C PRO A 24 7.92 4.77 -24.46
N SER A 25 8.50 3.64 -24.87
CA SER A 25 9.85 3.61 -25.45
C SER A 25 9.83 3.97 -26.94
N ASP A 26 8.72 3.62 -27.62
CA ASP A 26 8.46 4.00 -29.00
C ASP A 26 7.88 5.43 -29.04
N PRO A 27 8.50 6.38 -29.77
CA PRO A 27 7.95 7.73 -29.94
C PRO A 27 6.60 7.79 -30.66
N HIS A 28 6.17 6.72 -31.33
CA HIS A 28 4.87 6.61 -32.00
C HIS A 28 3.77 6.01 -31.12
N GLU A 29 4.11 5.46 -29.95
CA GLU A 29 3.14 4.96 -28.98
C GLU A 29 2.65 6.11 -28.09
N GLU A 30 1.34 6.25 -27.96
CA GLU A 30 0.76 7.26 -27.08
C GLU A 30 0.90 6.89 -25.60
N PRO A 31 1.26 7.84 -24.72
CA PRO A 31 1.33 7.58 -23.30
C PRO A 31 -0.06 7.27 -22.73
N LYS A 32 -0.10 6.40 -21.72
CA LYS A 32 -1.36 6.09 -21.02
C LYS A 32 -1.91 7.33 -20.32
N VAL A 33 -3.09 7.76 -20.73
CA VAL A 33 -3.86 8.85 -20.09
C VAL A 33 -4.84 8.26 -19.07
N PRO A 34 -4.91 8.78 -17.83
CA PRO A 34 -5.85 8.30 -16.83
C PRO A 34 -7.28 8.74 -17.16
N VAL A 35 -8.23 7.80 -17.09
CA VAL A 35 -9.66 8.09 -17.32
C VAL A 35 -10.31 8.54 -16.02
N PHE A 36 -10.94 9.72 -16.04
CA PHE A 36 -11.69 10.26 -14.92
C PHE A 36 -12.98 9.47 -14.67
N TYR A 37 -13.29 9.21 -13.40
CA TYR A 37 -14.56 8.62 -13.01
C TYR A 37 -15.03 9.12 -11.64
N GLY A 38 -16.34 9.05 -11.40
CA GLY A 38 -16.96 9.42 -10.12
C GLY A 38 -17.35 8.20 -9.30
N ILE A 39 -16.90 8.10 -8.05
CA ILE A 39 -17.41 7.12 -7.09
C ILE A 39 -18.63 7.73 -6.38
N PRO A 40 -19.83 7.13 -6.45
CA PRO A 40 -21.02 7.70 -5.83
C PRO A 40 -20.93 7.64 -4.29
N LYS A 41 -21.19 8.77 -3.64
CA LYS A 41 -21.38 8.89 -2.19
C LYS A 41 -22.87 8.70 -1.86
N ILE A 42 -23.36 7.46 -1.99
CA ILE A 42 -24.77 7.06 -1.82
C ILE A 42 -25.37 7.36 -0.44
N HIS A 43 -24.56 7.79 0.52
CA HIS A 43 -25.00 8.18 1.86
C HIS A 43 -25.31 9.67 2.00
N LYS A 44 -25.05 10.49 0.97
CA LYS A 44 -25.40 11.92 0.93
C LYS A 44 -26.69 12.12 0.13
N ILE A 45 -27.47 13.14 0.48
CA ILE A 45 -28.73 13.50 -0.17
C ILE A 45 -28.66 14.98 -0.62
N PRO A 46 -28.77 15.29 -1.93
CA PRO A 46 -28.74 14.35 -3.06
C PRO A 46 -27.41 13.58 -3.13
N THR A 47 -27.38 12.47 -3.86
CA THR A 47 -26.16 11.66 -4.01
C THR A 47 -25.06 12.52 -4.63
N LYS A 48 -23.97 12.71 -3.89
CA LYS A 48 -22.75 13.40 -4.37
C LYS A 48 -21.79 12.39 -4.99
N PHE A 49 -20.80 12.86 -5.75
CA PHE A 49 -19.73 12.01 -6.29
C PHE A 49 -18.38 12.34 -5.66
N ARG A 50 -17.47 11.36 -5.64
CA ARG A 50 -16.04 11.56 -5.40
C ARG A 50 -15.33 11.43 -6.75
N PRO A 51 -14.85 12.53 -7.35
CA PRO A 51 -14.07 12.44 -8.58
C PRO A 51 -12.74 11.73 -8.30
N ILE A 52 -12.32 10.86 -9.21
CA ILE A 52 -11.06 10.11 -9.14
C ILE A 52 -10.38 10.18 -10.51
N ILE A 53 -9.07 10.44 -10.48
CA ILE A 53 -8.19 10.34 -11.64
C ILE A 53 -7.11 9.30 -11.28
N PRO A 54 -7.17 8.07 -11.82
CA PRO A 54 -6.34 6.95 -11.37
C PRO A 54 -4.90 7.05 -11.91
N CYS A 55 -4.11 8.01 -11.43
CA CYS A 55 -2.76 8.35 -11.91
C CYS A 55 -1.64 7.35 -11.52
N HIS A 56 -1.93 6.05 -11.46
CA HIS A 56 -0.95 5.02 -11.09
C HIS A 56 -0.11 4.50 -12.26
N SER A 57 -0.65 4.61 -13.48
CA SER A 57 -0.06 4.07 -14.71
C SER A 57 0.19 5.13 -15.80
N CYS A 58 -0.10 6.40 -15.54
CA CYS A 58 0.17 7.49 -16.48
C CYS A 58 1.64 7.91 -16.46
N ALA A 59 2.07 8.62 -17.51
CA ALA A 59 3.44 9.12 -17.65
C ALA A 59 3.87 10.03 -16.48
N GLN A 60 2.95 10.78 -15.89
CA GLN A 60 3.20 11.67 -14.75
C GLN A 60 3.30 10.93 -13.39
N ALA A 61 2.93 9.64 -13.32
CA ALA A 61 2.87 8.89 -12.07
C ALA A 61 4.21 8.82 -11.31
N PRO A 62 5.36 8.58 -11.97
CA PRO A 62 6.66 8.57 -11.30
C PRO A 62 7.02 9.92 -10.67
N ALA A 63 6.70 11.03 -11.34
CA ALA A 63 6.96 12.38 -10.83
C ALA A 63 6.20 12.63 -9.52
N GLY A 64 4.91 12.27 -9.45
CA GLY A 64 4.13 12.38 -8.22
C GLY A 64 4.66 11.49 -7.09
N LYS A 65 5.19 10.31 -7.40
CA LYS A 65 5.83 9.42 -6.41
C LYS A 65 7.15 9.98 -5.88
N TYR A 66 7.95 10.58 -6.75
CA TYR A 66 9.19 11.27 -6.35
C TYR A 66 8.87 12.42 -5.38
N VAL A 67 7.93 13.29 -5.74
CA VAL A 67 7.48 14.40 -4.90
C VAL A 67 6.96 13.88 -3.55
N SER A 68 6.09 12.86 -3.54
CA SER A 68 5.60 12.24 -2.31
C SER A 68 6.73 11.75 -1.40
N LYS A 69 7.77 11.12 -1.98
CA LYS A 69 8.92 10.64 -1.22
C LYS A 69 9.68 11.77 -0.52
N VAL A 70 9.87 12.90 -1.19
CA VAL A 70 10.52 14.09 -0.61
C VAL A 70 9.64 14.70 0.51
N LEU A 71 8.34 14.86 0.25
CA LEU A 71 7.41 15.52 1.18
C LEU A 71 7.16 14.73 2.47
N LYS A 72 7.29 13.40 2.45
CA LYS A 72 7.09 12.56 3.64
C LYS A 72 8.00 12.93 4.81
N ASN A 73 9.20 13.45 4.53
CA ASN A 73 10.12 13.92 5.57
C ASN A 73 9.50 15.12 6.34
N LEU A 74 8.96 16.10 5.62
CA LEU A 74 8.29 17.27 6.21
C LEU A 74 7.01 16.89 6.96
N ILE A 75 6.24 15.93 6.43
CA ILE A 75 4.99 15.48 7.07
C ILE A 75 5.28 14.78 8.40
N ALA A 76 6.40 14.05 8.50
CA ALA A 76 6.77 13.38 9.73
C ALA A 76 6.95 14.35 10.91
N GLU A 77 7.38 15.58 10.62
CA GLU A 77 7.65 16.68 11.55
C GLU A 77 6.41 17.56 11.82
N THR A 78 5.36 17.44 11.01
CA THR A 78 4.15 18.26 11.16
C THR A 78 3.37 17.89 12.43
N ARG A 79 3.32 18.81 13.40
CA ARG A 79 2.70 18.56 14.72
C ARG A 79 1.18 18.37 14.68
N PHE A 80 0.50 19.08 13.77
CA PHE A 80 -0.97 19.10 13.68
C PHE A 80 -1.56 17.88 13.00
N CYS A 81 -0.76 17.19 12.17
CA CYS A 81 -1.21 16.02 11.44
C CYS A 81 -1.29 14.81 12.38
N ILE A 82 -2.48 14.23 12.50
CA ILE A 82 -2.72 12.95 13.17
C ILE A 82 -2.29 11.85 12.19
N LYS A 83 -1.40 10.96 12.61
CA LYS A 83 -0.87 9.88 11.75
C LYS A 83 -1.82 8.69 11.61
N GLY A 84 -2.81 8.61 12.49
CA GLY A 84 -3.86 7.60 12.49
C GLY A 84 -4.48 7.41 13.87
N SER A 85 -5.43 6.48 13.99
CA SER A 85 -6.19 6.30 15.24
C SER A 85 -5.32 5.93 16.44
N LYS A 86 -4.20 5.20 16.24
CA LYS A 86 -3.25 4.87 17.32
C LYS A 86 -2.51 6.11 17.84
N ASP A 87 -2.11 6.99 16.93
CA ASP A 87 -1.46 8.26 17.28
C ASP A 87 -2.43 9.15 18.07
N LEU A 88 -3.67 9.29 17.59
CA LEU A 88 -4.72 10.02 18.31
C LEU A 88 -4.97 9.46 19.72
N ALA A 89 -5.14 8.14 19.85
CA ALA A 89 -5.30 7.48 21.15
C ALA A 89 -4.10 7.74 22.09
N THR A 90 -2.88 7.70 21.54
CA THR A 90 -1.65 7.98 22.30
C THR A 90 -1.63 9.44 22.76
N ARG A 91 -1.97 10.40 21.89
CA ARG A 91 -2.05 11.82 22.26
C ARG A 91 -3.10 12.08 23.33
N PHE A 92 -4.28 11.46 23.22
CA PHE A 92 -5.33 11.53 24.24
C PHE A 92 -4.95 10.91 25.58
N SER A 93 -4.18 9.82 25.59
CA SER A 93 -3.69 9.23 26.84
C SER A 93 -2.76 10.17 27.63
N LYS A 94 -2.09 11.09 26.94
CA LYS A 94 -1.17 12.08 27.52
C LYS A 94 -1.87 13.41 27.88
N LEU A 95 -3.05 13.66 27.31
CA LEU A 95 -3.80 14.89 27.53
C LEU A 95 -4.39 14.92 28.95
N LYS A 96 -4.10 15.99 29.69
CA LYS A 96 -4.67 16.24 31.01
C LYS A 96 -5.56 17.48 30.93
N LEU A 97 -6.80 17.35 31.36
CA LEU A 97 -7.77 18.45 31.40
C LEU A 97 -7.94 18.93 32.84
N SER A 98 -8.09 20.24 33.03
CA SER A 98 -8.33 20.83 34.35
C SER A 98 -9.79 20.61 34.76
N GLY A 99 -10.04 20.07 35.95
CA GLY A 99 -11.40 19.89 36.45
C GLY A 99 -12.17 21.19 36.74
N LEU A 100 -11.49 22.34 36.68
CA LEU A 100 -12.05 23.66 37.01
C LEU A 100 -12.68 24.37 35.80
N GLN A 101 -12.58 23.82 34.59
CA GLN A 101 -13.07 24.44 33.37
C GLN A 101 -14.00 23.51 32.59
N LYS A 102 -14.94 24.09 31.85
CA LYS A 102 -15.79 23.37 30.89
C LYS A 102 -15.06 23.27 29.55
N TYR A 103 -15.13 22.09 28.94
CA TYR A 103 -14.52 21.84 27.63
C TYR A 103 -15.57 21.46 26.59
N TRP A 104 -15.26 21.78 25.34
CA TRP A 104 -16.07 21.45 24.18
C TRP A 104 -15.21 20.71 23.16
N ILE A 105 -15.74 19.60 22.66
CA ILE A 105 -15.16 18.94 21.49
C ILE A 105 -15.69 19.66 20.26
N VAL A 106 -14.78 20.13 19.44
CA VAL A 106 -15.04 20.72 18.13
C VAL A 106 -14.56 19.72 17.08
N SER A 107 -15.48 19.26 16.25
CA SER A 107 -15.16 18.48 15.05
C SER A 107 -15.27 19.41 13.85
N GLY A 108 -14.26 19.46 12.99
CA GLY A 108 -14.30 20.18 11.72
C GLY A 108 -14.17 19.23 10.53
N ASP A 109 -14.72 19.60 9.38
CA ASP A 109 -14.52 18.92 8.09
C ASP A 109 -14.17 19.98 7.04
N ILE A 110 -13.04 19.82 6.35
CA ILE A 110 -12.72 20.68 5.21
C ILE A 110 -13.55 20.22 4.00
N VAL A 111 -14.48 21.07 3.55
CA VAL A 111 -15.42 20.73 2.50
C VAL A 111 -14.70 20.51 1.18
N ALA A 112 -14.80 19.28 0.67
CA ALA A 112 -14.20 18.87 -0.61
C ALA A 112 -12.74 19.32 -0.74
N PHE A 113 -11.95 19.03 0.30
CA PHE A 113 -10.61 19.57 0.50
C PHE A 113 -9.74 19.59 -0.76
N TYR A 114 -9.54 18.43 -1.41
CA TYR A 114 -8.58 18.29 -2.52
C TYR A 114 -8.94 19.18 -3.72
N PRO A 115 -10.15 19.09 -4.32
CA PRO A 115 -10.57 20.00 -5.40
C PRO A 115 -10.50 21.49 -5.07
N ASN A 116 -10.65 21.85 -3.80
CA ASN A 116 -10.75 23.24 -3.38
C ASN A 116 -9.42 23.86 -2.96
N VAL A 117 -8.32 23.09 -2.88
CA VAL A 117 -6.99 23.67 -2.62
C VAL A 117 -6.58 24.60 -3.78
N PRO A 118 -6.28 25.89 -3.53
CA PRO A 118 -5.73 26.79 -4.55
C PRO A 118 -4.36 26.28 -5.03
N LEU A 119 -4.31 25.71 -6.25
CA LEU A 119 -3.15 24.95 -6.70
C LEU A 119 -1.88 25.81 -6.77
N ALA A 120 -1.97 27.02 -7.33
CA ALA A 120 -0.81 27.91 -7.47
C ALA A 120 -0.20 28.29 -6.11
N GLU A 121 -1.04 28.63 -5.15
CA GLU A 121 -0.61 28.95 -3.78
C GLU A 121 0.00 27.73 -3.09
N CYS A 122 -0.64 26.56 -3.22
CA CYS A 122 -0.13 25.31 -2.69
C CYS A 122 1.26 24.99 -3.22
N LEU A 123 1.48 25.06 -4.54
CA LEU A 123 2.80 24.83 -5.14
C LEU A 123 3.86 25.79 -4.57
N ASN A 124 3.51 27.07 -4.35
CA ASN A 124 4.42 28.06 -3.78
C ASN A 124 4.74 27.75 -2.30
N ILE A 125 3.74 27.44 -1.48
CA ILE A 125 3.92 27.06 -0.07
C ILE A 125 4.83 25.84 0.05
N ILE A 126 4.58 24.80 -0.75
CA ILE A 126 5.37 23.57 -0.73
C ILE A 126 6.81 23.82 -1.18
N THR A 127 7.00 24.59 -2.25
CA THR A 127 8.35 24.97 -2.71
C THR A 127 9.10 25.70 -1.61
N ASN A 128 8.47 26.69 -0.95
CA ASN A 128 9.09 27.44 0.14
C ASN A 128 9.46 26.54 1.32
N LYS A 129 8.57 25.64 1.75
CA LYS A 129 8.84 24.70 2.84
C LYS A 129 10.02 23.77 2.52
N VAL A 130 10.07 23.23 1.29
CA VAL A 130 11.18 22.36 0.86
C VAL A 130 12.50 23.14 0.84
N THR A 131 12.52 24.35 0.28
CA THR A 131 13.71 25.21 0.26
C THR A 131 14.19 25.55 1.68
N GLN A 132 13.29 25.96 2.58
CA GLN A 132 13.62 26.33 3.95
C GLN A 132 14.14 25.15 4.79
N SER A 133 13.65 23.94 4.50
CA SER A 133 14.09 22.72 5.20
C SER A 133 15.49 22.24 4.79
N GLY A 134 16.07 22.76 3.70
CA GLY A 134 17.32 22.24 3.14
C GLY A 134 17.20 20.83 2.55
N LEU A 135 15.98 20.28 2.41
CA LEU A 135 15.79 18.93 1.85
C LEU A 135 16.22 18.82 0.39
N GLN A 136 16.12 19.92 -0.38
CA GLN A 136 16.48 20.00 -1.79
C GLN A 136 17.07 21.38 -2.08
N GLU A 137 18.16 21.42 -2.83
CA GLU A 137 18.88 22.65 -3.20
C GLU A 137 19.36 22.58 -4.67
N GLY A 138 19.60 23.75 -5.28
CA GLY A 138 20.13 23.86 -6.64
C GLY A 138 19.36 23.02 -7.66
N ALA A 139 20.07 22.12 -8.37
CA ALA A 139 19.48 21.25 -9.39
C ALA A 139 18.44 20.27 -8.83
N SER A 140 18.57 19.84 -7.58
CA SER A 140 17.62 18.90 -6.96
C SER A 140 16.29 19.57 -6.62
N LEU A 141 16.33 20.85 -6.21
CA LEU A 141 15.15 21.70 -6.05
C LEU A 141 14.46 21.94 -7.40
N HIS A 142 15.23 22.24 -8.45
CA HIS A 142 14.68 22.42 -9.80
C HIS A 142 14.00 21.14 -10.31
N LEU A 143 14.60 19.97 -10.10
CA LEU A 143 14.00 18.67 -10.41
C LEU A 143 12.70 18.46 -9.62
N PHE A 144 12.69 18.76 -8.33
CA PHE A 144 11.52 18.65 -7.46
C PHE A 144 10.35 19.53 -7.95
N ILE A 145 10.62 20.81 -8.24
CA ILE A 145 9.61 21.75 -8.76
C ILE A 145 9.06 21.23 -10.11
N SER A 146 9.94 20.78 -11.01
CA SER A 146 9.54 20.24 -12.31
C SER A 146 8.66 18.99 -12.17
N CYS A 147 9.03 18.06 -11.28
CA CYS A 147 8.21 16.88 -11.00
C CYS A 147 6.85 17.24 -10.41
N MET A 148 6.81 18.24 -9.52
CA MET A 148 5.58 18.71 -8.89
C MET A 148 4.64 19.39 -9.89
N GLN A 149 5.19 20.21 -10.80
CA GLN A 149 4.43 20.81 -11.90
C GLN A 149 3.85 19.76 -12.84
N ALA A 150 4.67 18.79 -13.27
CA ALA A 150 4.21 17.70 -14.12
C ALA A 150 3.10 16.87 -13.48
N ALA A 151 3.23 16.55 -12.18
CA ALA A 151 2.27 15.70 -11.48
C ALA A 151 0.93 16.40 -11.18
N CYS A 152 0.93 17.71 -10.94
CA CYS A 152 -0.24 18.42 -10.39
C CYS A 152 -0.83 19.50 -11.31
N ARG A 153 -0.01 20.18 -12.12
CA ARG A 153 -0.44 21.29 -12.99
C ARG A 153 -0.60 20.87 -14.45
N GLU A 154 0.23 19.94 -14.90
CA GLU A 154 0.24 19.41 -16.28
C GLU A 154 -0.38 18.01 -16.34
N LEU A 155 -1.32 17.73 -15.43
CA LEU A 155 -1.99 16.45 -15.36
C LEU A 155 -3.04 16.35 -16.46
N LEU A 156 -2.71 15.59 -17.50
CA LEU A 156 -3.63 15.19 -18.56
C LEU A 156 -4.54 14.06 -18.07
N LEU A 157 -5.83 14.16 -18.38
CA LEU A 157 -6.84 13.13 -18.11
C LEU A 157 -7.81 13.00 -19.28
N ASP A 158 -8.44 11.85 -19.41
CA ASP A 158 -9.53 11.60 -20.36
C ASP A 158 -10.88 11.58 -19.64
N PHE A 159 -11.90 12.16 -20.26
CA PHE A 159 -13.29 11.99 -19.85
C PHE A 159 -14.21 11.96 -21.07
N GLN A 160 -14.94 10.86 -21.22
CA GLN A 160 -15.88 10.66 -22.34
C GLN A 160 -15.23 10.79 -23.72
N GLY A 161 -13.96 10.38 -23.85
CA GLY A 161 -13.22 10.43 -25.12
C GLY A 161 -12.59 11.78 -25.43
N GLU A 162 -12.71 12.75 -24.53
CA GLU A 162 -12.10 14.07 -24.64
C GLU A 162 -10.98 14.24 -23.59
N SER A 163 -9.89 14.89 -24.00
CA SER A 163 -8.73 15.14 -23.15
C SER A 163 -8.84 16.49 -22.42
N TYR A 164 -8.56 16.48 -21.12
CA TYR A 164 -8.62 17.65 -20.25
C TYR A 164 -7.34 17.79 -19.42
N ILE A 165 -7.07 19.02 -18.97
CA ILE A 165 -6.03 19.32 -17.98
C ILE A 165 -6.72 19.88 -16.74
N GLN A 166 -6.31 19.38 -15.57
CA GLN A 166 -6.82 19.91 -14.31
C GLN A 166 -6.20 21.30 -14.02
N LEU A 167 -7.03 22.33 -13.96
CA LEU A 167 -6.58 23.72 -13.78
C LEU A 167 -6.39 24.14 -12.32
N ASN A 168 -7.21 23.59 -11.40
CA ASN A 168 -7.18 23.94 -9.98
C ASN A 168 -7.47 22.72 -9.11
N GLY A 169 -7.15 22.82 -7.82
CA GLY A 169 -7.28 21.71 -6.88
C GLY A 169 -6.16 20.68 -7.00
N LEU A 170 -6.12 19.77 -6.04
CA LEU A 170 -5.27 18.59 -6.05
C LEU A 170 -6.06 17.39 -6.60
N ALA A 171 -5.48 16.69 -7.56
CA ALA A 171 -6.10 15.54 -8.20
C ALA A 171 -6.21 14.34 -7.25
N MET A 172 -7.42 13.81 -7.07
CA MET A 172 -7.64 12.60 -6.29
C MET A 172 -7.15 11.37 -7.06
N GLY A 173 -5.94 10.92 -6.74
CA GLY A 173 -5.29 9.73 -7.31
C GLY A 173 -3.85 9.97 -7.75
N VAL A 174 -3.38 11.23 -7.72
CA VAL A 174 -1.96 11.56 -7.80
C VAL A 174 -1.27 11.26 -6.47
N ALA A 175 -0.09 10.63 -6.53
CA ALA A 175 0.59 10.09 -5.35
C ALA A 175 0.99 11.15 -4.31
N CYS A 176 1.38 12.36 -4.73
CA CYS A 176 1.78 13.44 -3.83
C CYS A 176 0.60 14.31 -3.33
N SER A 177 -0.60 14.17 -3.88
CA SER A 177 -1.73 15.04 -3.49
C SER A 177 -2.09 14.97 -1.99
N PRO A 178 -2.12 13.80 -1.33
CA PRO A 178 -2.35 13.74 0.11
C PRO A 178 -1.26 14.44 0.94
N ASP A 179 -0.02 14.33 0.47
CA ASP A 179 1.13 14.92 1.14
C ASP A 179 1.09 16.44 1.03
N MET A 180 0.82 16.95 -0.17
CA MET A 180 0.66 18.39 -0.44
C MET A 180 -0.53 18.99 0.30
N ALA A 181 -1.68 18.30 0.34
CA ALA A 181 -2.85 18.78 1.08
C ALA A 181 -2.55 18.92 2.57
N ASN A 182 -1.86 17.94 3.17
CA ASN A 182 -1.50 18.01 4.58
C ASN A 182 -0.55 19.16 4.90
N LEU A 183 0.46 19.40 4.05
CA LEU A 183 1.43 20.48 4.23
C LEU A 183 0.83 21.86 3.93
N TYR A 184 -0.12 21.95 2.98
CA TYR A 184 -0.89 23.16 2.73
C TYR A 184 -1.69 23.56 3.97
N ALA A 185 -2.44 22.63 4.56
CA ALA A 185 -3.18 22.93 5.77
C ALA A 185 -2.25 23.22 6.96
N ALA A 186 -1.15 22.47 7.09
CA ALA A 186 -0.15 22.69 8.14
C ALA A 186 0.41 24.12 8.13
N HIS A 187 0.62 24.71 6.95
CA HIS A 187 1.10 26.08 6.82
C HIS A 187 0.18 27.12 7.49
N TYR A 188 -1.14 26.98 7.34
CA TYR A 188 -2.07 27.90 8.00
C TYR A 188 -2.31 27.55 9.45
N GLU A 189 -2.24 26.26 9.80
CA GLU A 189 -2.28 25.82 11.20
C GLU A 189 -1.09 26.43 11.97
N GLU A 190 0.12 26.37 11.42
CA GLU A 190 1.32 27.00 12.00
C GLU A 190 1.10 28.51 12.21
N LYS A 191 0.64 29.24 11.19
CA LYS A 191 0.30 30.68 11.34
C LYS A 191 -0.75 30.93 12.43
N SER A 192 -1.78 30.09 12.48
CA SER A 192 -2.88 30.26 13.42
C SER A 192 -2.46 30.06 14.88
N PHE A 193 -1.46 29.21 15.13
CA PHE A 193 -1.06 28.80 16.48
C PHE A 193 0.35 29.26 16.91
N ASP A 194 1.25 29.64 16.00
CA ASP A 194 2.65 29.98 16.29
C ASP A 194 3.00 31.46 16.11
N ASP A 195 2.13 32.30 15.53
CA ASP A 195 2.42 33.72 15.25
C ASP A 195 2.48 34.63 16.52
N GLY A 196 2.86 34.11 17.69
CA GLY A 196 3.13 34.87 18.92
C GLY A 196 1.91 35.51 19.61
N VAL A 197 0.78 35.62 18.91
CA VAL A 197 -0.49 36.15 19.45
C VAL A 197 -1.31 35.03 20.12
N ALA A 198 -0.98 33.76 19.88
CA ALA A 198 -1.75 32.60 20.32
C ALA A 198 -1.83 32.47 21.85
N GLU A 199 -0.74 32.73 22.59
CA GLU A 199 -0.68 32.50 24.04
C GLU A 199 -1.66 33.36 24.86
N ASN A 200 -2.15 34.47 24.30
CA ASN A 200 -3.08 35.40 24.96
C ASN A 200 -4.50 35.39 24.38
N ARG A 201 -4.81 34.53 23.39
CA ARG A 201 -6.17 34.46 22.83
C ARG A 201 -7.08 33.63 23.74
N PRO A 202 -8.26 34.16 24.12
CA PRO A 202 -9.24 33.36 24.85
C PRO A 202 -9.70 32.18 23.98
N GLY A 203 -9.88 31.02 24.61
CA GLY A 203 -10.38 29.84 23.90
C GLY A 203 -9.36 29.10 23.05
N MET A 204 -8.07 29.24 23.34
CA MET A 204 -7.04 28.41 22.72
C MET A 204 -7.31 26.93 23.02
N PRO A 205 -7.36 26.04 22.01
CA PRO A 205 -7.57 24.61 22.25
C PRO A 205 -6.45 24.01 23.10
N VAL A 206 -6.84 23.21 24.09
CA VAL A 206 -5.89 22.35 24.85
C VAL A 206 -5.44 21.13 24.04
N PHE A 207 -6.15 20.84 22.96
CA PHE A 207 -5.79 19.85 21.97
C PHE A 207 -6.31 20.28 20.61
N TYR A 208 -5.47 20.19 19.58
CA TYR A 208 -5.86 20.28 18.19
C TYR A 208 -5.14 19.21 17.38
N GLY A 209 -5.83 18.61 16.41
CA GLY A 209 -5.22 17.74 15.43
C GLY A 209 -6.15 17.46 14.26
N ARG A 210 -5.54 17.22 13.10
CA ARG A 210 -6.25 16.99 11.83
C ARG A 210 -5.82 15.67 11.20
N TYR A 211 -6.77 14.88 10.72
CA TYR A 211 -6.56 13.68 9.93
C TYR A 211 -7.09 13.92 8.52
N ILE A 212 -6.20 14.34 7.60
CA ILE A 212 -6.57 14.77 6.24
C ILE A 212 -7.55 15.95 6.27
N ASP A 213 -8.84 15.72 6.04
CA ASP A 213 -9.95 16.68 6.01
C ASP A 213 -10.67 16.79 7.37
N ASP A 214 -10.62 15.75 8.20
CA ASP A 214 -11.24 15.72 9.52
C ASP A 214 -10.39 16.46 10.55
N MET A 215 -10.94 17.47 11.21
CA MET A 215 -10.32 18.22 12.31
C MET A 215 -10.95 17.87 13.65
N LEU A 216 -10.14 17.91 14.70
CA LEU A 216 -10.58 17.67 16.06
C LEU A 216 -9.87 18.61 17.03
N ALA A 217 -10.65 19.34 17.81
CA ALA A 217 -10.14 20.21 18.84
C ALA A 217 -10.89 20.05 20.16
N ILE A 218 -10.22 20.37 21.26
CA ILE A 218 -10.80 20.45 22.61
C ILE A 218 -10.56 21.85 23.12
N VAL A 219 -11.65 22.59 23.35
CA VAL A 219 -11.62 24.04 23.62
C VAL A 219 -12.20 24.33 25.00
N PRO A 220 -11.52 25.11 25.86
CA PRO A 220 -12.11 25.63 27.08
C PRO A 220 -13.14 26.72 26.73
N ALA A 221 -14.41 26.49 27.06
CA ALA A 221 -15.49 27.45 26.81
C ALA A 221 -16.70 27.19 27.71
N ASN A 222 -17.43 28.25 28.02
CA ASN A 222 -18.61 28.21 28.89
C ASN A 222 -19.87 27.72 28.17
N SER A 223 -19.95 27.90 26.84
CA SER A 223 -21.08 27.52 25.99
C SER A 223 -20.64 27.00 24.62
N ALA A 224 -21.56 26.34 23.90
CA ALA A 224 -21.34 25.86 22.54
C ALA A 224 -21.03 27.02 21.58
N ASP A 225 -21.79 28.10 21.69
CA ASP A 225 -21.66 29.28 20.82
C ASP A 225 -20.31 29.96 21.03
N GLN A 226 -19.83 30.02 22.28
CA GLN A 226 -18.52 30.53 22.59
C GLN A 226 -17.41 29.63 22.04
N ALA A 227 -17.55 28.30 22.18
CA ALA A 227 -16.61 27.35 21.58
C ALA A 227 -16.56 27.47 20.06
N LEU A 228 -17.70 27.70 19.41
CA LEU A 228 -17.83 27.94 17.98
C LEU A 228 -17.15 29.24 17.55
N GLN A 229 -17.37 30.32 18.29
CA GLN A 229 -16.73 31.60 18.03
C GLN A 229 -15.20 31.49 18.14
N TYR A 230 -14.72 30.80 19.18
CA TYR A 230 -13.28 30.52 19.32
C TYR A 230 -12.78 29.67 18.17
N ALA A 231 -13.40 28.53 17.87
CA ALA A 231 -12.99 27.68 16.76
C ALA A 231 -12.90 28.43 15.41
N LYS A 232 -13.89 29.25 15.09
CA LYS A 232 -13.88 30.07 13.87
C LYS A 232 -12.76 31.13 13.83
N SER A 233 -12.23 31.54 14.99
CA SER A 233 -11.18 32.54 15.06
C SER A 233 -9.77 32.00 14.77
N TRP A 234 -9.54 30.70 14.94
CA TRP A 234 -8.22 30.08 14.75
C TRP A 234 -8.20 28.90 13.77
N ILE A 235 -9.33 28.28 13.44
CA ILE A 235 -9.38 27.29 12.34
C ILE A 235 -9.53 28.05 11.02
N GLN A 236 -8.40 28.45 10.43
CA GLN A 236 -8.35 28.99 9.07
C GLN A 236 -7.38 28.15 8.24
N VAL A 237 -7.82 27.69 7.08
CA VAL A 237 -6.99 26.96 6.12
C VAL A 237 -7.15 27.65 4.77
N GLY A 238 -6.40 28.72 4.53
CA GLY A 238 -6.53 29.53 3.31
C GLY A 238 -7.99 29.84 2.96
N ASP A 239 -8.34 29.63 1.70
CA ASP A 239 -9.67 29.91 1.14
C ASP A 239 -10.62 28.69 1.14
N VAL A 240 -10.28 27.59 1.84
CA VAL A 240 -11.17 26.41 1.87
C VAL A 240 -12.24 26.52 2.94
N GLU A 241 -13.45 26.05 2.61
CA GLU A 241 -14.60 26.04 3.52
C GLU A 241 -14.47 24.93 4.59
N ILE A 242 -14.85 25.25 5.82
CA ILE A 242 -14.77 24.35 6.97
C ILE A 242 -16.12 24.27 7.68
N GLU A 243 -16.69 23.07 7.76
CA GLU A 243 -17.92 22.79 8.51
C GLU A 243 -17.59 22.29 9.93
N CYS A 244 -18.16 22.90 10.96
CA CYS A 244 -17.88 22.54 12.37
C CYS A 244 -19.11 22.02 13.12
N VAL A 245 -18.92 21.00 13.95
CA VAL A 245 -19.92 20.40 14.85
C VAL A 245 -19.38 20.37 16.28
N PHE A 246 -20.24 20.66 17.26
CA PHE A 246 -19.85 20.88 18.66
C PHE A 246 -20.55 19.90 19.59
N ARG A 247 -19.81 19.39 20.58
CA ARG A 247 -20.37 18.56 21.65
C ARG A 247 -19.77 18.96 23.01
N PRO A 248 -20.61 19.17 24.05
CA PRO A 248 -20.11 19.46 25.38
C PRO A 248 -19.42 18.24 25.96
N VAL A 249 -18.35 18.46 26.73
CA VAL A 249 -17.70 17.41 27.51
C VAL A 249 -17.38 17.93 28.92
N CYS A 250 -17.80 17.15 29.92
CA CYS A 250 -17.53 17.43 31.33
C CYS A 250 -16.73 16.27 31.93
N PHE A 251 -15.48 16.13 31.50
CA PHE A 251 -14.58 15.09 32.01
C PHE A 251 -13.17 15.64 32.23
N THR A 252 -12.48 15.11 33.25
CA THR A 252 -11.07 15.41 33.51
C THR A 252 -10.11 14.65 32.58
N ARG A 253 -10.62 13.64 31.87
CA ARG A 253 -9.90 12.82 30.88
C ARG A 253 -10.79 12.48 29.68
N VAL A 254 -10.18 12.41 28.51
CA VAL A 254 -10.85 11.99 27.28
C VAL A 254 -10.88 10.46 27.22
N HIS A 255 -12.08 9.90 27.10
CA HIS A 255 -12.28 8.48 26.86
C HIS A 255 -12.72 8.25 25.41
N HIS A 256 -12.22 7.18 24.80
CA HIS A 256 -12.48 6.88 23.40
C HIS A 256 -12.73 5.38 23.21
N LYS A 257 -13.47 5.06 22.16
CA LYS A 257 -13.70 3.71 21.66
C LYS A 257 -13.90 3.73 20.15
N PRO A 258 -13.60 2.66 19.41
CA PRO A 258 -13.89 2.58 17.98
C PRO A 258 -15.37 2.80 17.69
N TYR A 259 -15.66 3.67 16.72
CA TYR A 259 -17.02 3.91 16.26
C TYR A 259 -17.40 2.96 15.13
N ALA A 260 -18.58 2.34 15.24
CA ALA A 260 -19.18 1.53 14.19
C ALA A 260 -20.18 2.37 13.38
N LYS A 261 -19.87 2.65 12.11
CA LYS A 261 -20.81 3.35 11.22
C LYS A 261 -22.08 2.52 11.03
N ALA A 262 -23.25 3.15 11.15
CA ALA A 262 -24.55 2.48 11.05
C ALA A 262 -24.74 1.71 9.73
N ARG A 263 -24.28 2.27 8.59
CA ARG A 263 -24.35 1.65 7.26
C ARG A 263 -23.15 0.77 6.91
N ASN A 264 -22.38 0.30 7.90
CA ASN A 264 -21.30 -0.64 7.64
C ASN A 264 -21.91 -2.00 7.28
N HIS A 265 -21.57 -2.55 6.12
CA HIS A 265 -22.02 -3.89 5.68
C HIS A 265 -21.47 -5.03 6.56
N LYS A 266 -20.52 -4.68 7.46
CA LYS A 266 -19.86 -5.59 8.39
C LYS A 266 -19.32 -6.83 7.69
N GLU A 267 -18.82 -6.65 6.47
CA GLU A 267 -18.26 -7.69 5.63
C GLU A 267 -16.95 -8.21 6.21
N ARG A 268 -16.92 -9.50 6.51
CA ARG A 268 -15.75 -10.28 6.96
C ARG A 268 -15.72 -11.59 6.18
N ILE A 269 -14.53 -12.17 6.08
CA ILE A 269 -14.30 -13.45 5.42
C ILE A 269 -15.25 -14.49 6.01
N PRO A 270 -16.16 -15.12 5.26
CA PRO A 270 -17.02 -16.17 5.79
C PRO A 270 -16.22 -17.41 6.19
N TRP A 271 -16.63 -18.10 7.25
CA TRP A 271 -15.95 -19.34 7.67
C TRP A 271 -15.99 -20.43 6.60
N ALA A 272 -17.06 -20.49 5.81
CA ALA A 272 -17.22 -21.44 4.71
C ALA A 272 -16.31 -21.15 3.49
N SER A 273 -15.65 -19.99 3.45
CA SER A 273 -14.78 -19.65 2.30
C SER A 273 -13.54 -20.53 2.21
N HIS A 274 -12.89 -20.61 1.05
CA HIS A 274 -11.69 -21.43 0.83
C HIS A 274 -10.38 -20.80 1.33
N HIS A 275 -10.47 -19.69 2.08
CA HIS A 275 -9.28 -19.07 2.67
C HIS A 275 -8.64 -19.99 3.72
N PRO A 276 -7.30 -19.99 3.86
CA PRO A 276 -6.61 -20.73 4.91
C PRO A 276 -7.15 -20.38 6.31
N LYS A 277 -7.20 -21.36 7.20
CA LYS A 277 -7.71 -21.18 8.58
C LYS A 277 -6.94 -20.10 9.33
N ASP A 278 -5.63 -19.98 9.09
CA ASP A 278 -4.79 -19.00 9.76
C ASP A 278 -5.10 -17.57 9.32
N VAL A 279 -5.45 -17.35 8.04
CA VAL A 279 -5.92 -16.05 7.55
C VAL A 279 -7.22 -15.66 8.26
N LYS A 280 -8.19 -16.58 8.34
CA LYS A 280 -9.48 -16.35 9.02
C LYS A 280 -9.30 -16.04 10.52
N LYS A 281 -8.38 -16.74 11.19
CA LYS A 281 -8.02 -16.47 12.59
C LYS A 281 -7.32 -15.12 12.73
N GLY A 282 -6.37 -14.84 11.83
CA GLY A 282 -5.60 -13.60 11.80
C GLY A 282 -6.46 -12.36 11.65
N THR A 283 -7.52 -12.40 10.83
CA THR A 283 -8.45 -11.26 10.71
C THR A 283 -9.17 -10.97 12.03
N TYR A 284 -9.66 -12.01 12.72
CA TYR A 284 -10.29 -11.84 14.02
C TYR A 284 -9.32 -11.28 15.07
N ILE A 285 -8.13 -11.87 15.18
CA ILE A 285 -7.11 -11.45 16.15
C ILE A 285 -6.65 -10.01 15.86
N GLY A 286 -6.50 -9.64 14.59
CA GLY A 286 -6.16 -8.29 14.18
C GLY A 286 -7.24 -7.26 14.57
N GLU A 287 -8.52 -7.59 14.37
CA GLU A 287 -9.62 -6.73 14.81
C GLU A 287 -9.68 -6.62 16.34
N MET A 288 -9.55 -7.73 17.06
CA MET A 288 -9.48 -7.76 18.53
C MET A 288 -8.33 -6.88 19.06
N SER A 289 -7.12 -7.04 18.52
CA SER A 289 -5.95 -6.24 18.88
C SER A 289 -6.20 -4.76 18.62
N ARG A 290 -6.83 -4.41 17.48
CA ARG A 290 -7.20 -3.03 17.17
C ARG A 290 -8.19 -2.46 18.19
N LEU A 291 -9.20 -3.23 18.61
CA LEU A 291 -10.16 -2.81 19.62
C LEU A 291 -9.47 -2.58 20.97
N ALA A 292 -8.52 -3.43 21.35
CA ALA A 292 -7.76 -3.28 22.59
C ALA A 292 -6.95 -1.97 22.60
N VAL A 293 -6.27 -1.66 21.48
CA VAL A 293 -5.45 -0.44 21.37
C VAL A 293 -6.30 0.84 21.34
N LEU A 294 -7.49 0.78 20.76
CA LEU A 294 -8.33 1.97 20.54
C LEU A 294 -9.42 2.18 21.60
N SER A 295 -9.56 1.28 22.58
CA SER A 295 -10.49 1.43 23.69
C SER A 295 -9.76 1.96 24.92
N SER A 296 -10.19 3.11 25.42
CA SER A 296 -9.56 3.73 26.60
C SER A 296 -9.94 3.07 27.93
N LYS A 297 -11.02 2.27 27.97
CA LYS A 297 -11.54 1.61 29.17
C LYS A 297 -11.72 0.11 28.94
N PRO A 298 -11.49 -0.73 29.95
CA PRO A 298 -11.76 -2.18 29.86
C PRO A 298 -13.21 -2.50 29.52
N GLU A 299 -14.17 -1.74 30.05
CA GLU A 299 -15.60 -1.86 29.74
C GLU A 299 -15.88 -1.65 28.25
N HIS A 300 -15.34 -0.56 27.67
CA HIS A 300 -15.48 -0.28 26.24
C HIS A 300 -14.87 -1.36 25.35
N TYR A 301 -13.76 -1.96 25.79
CA TYR A 301 -13.14 -3.08 25.09
C TYR A 301 -14.02 -4.34 25.17
N SER A 302 -14.52 -4.67 26.35
CA SER A 302 -15.37 -5.84 26.58
C SER A 302 -16.64 -5.78 25.73
N ASP A 303 -17.33 -4.64 25.71
CA ASP A 303 -18.50 -4.40 24.86
C ASP A 303 -18.18 -4.57 23.37
N ALA A 304 -17.04 -4.03 22.93
CA ALA A 304 -16.64 -4.08 21.53
C ALA A 304 -16.25 -5.50 21.09
N ILE A 305 -15.64 -6.29 21.98
CA ILE A 305 -15.29 -7.68 21.73
C ILE A 305 -16.52 -8.56 21.66
N GLU A 306 -17.52 -8.34 22.51
CA GLU A 306 -18.76 -9.11 22.42
C GLU A 306 -19.45 -8.85 21.08
N GLN A 307 -19.52 -7.59 20.63
CA GLN A 307 -20.03 -7.25 19.31
C GLN A 307 -19.22 -7.88 18.17
N LEU A 308 -17.89 -7.91 18.29
CA LEU A 308 -17.02 -8.55 17.31
C LEU A 308 -17.25 -10.07 17.26
N LYS A 309 -17.40 -10.71 18.42
CA LYS A 309 -17.67 -12.14 18.54
C LYS A 309 -19.00 -12.50 17.87
N GLN A 310 -20.07 -11.78 18.20
CA GLN A 310 -21.39 -11.99 17.58
C GLN A 310 -21.33 -11.83 16.06
N LEU A 311 -20.55 -10.86 15.58
CA LEU A 311 -20.34 -10.66 14.15
C LEU A 311 -19.67 -11.87 13.48
N TYR A 312 -18.62 -12.41 14.06
CA TYR A 312 -17.88 -13.54 13.48
C TYR A 312 -18.68 -14.86 13.60
N ILE A 313 -19.42 -15.05 14.69
CA ILE A 313 -20.38 -16.16 14.81
C ILE A 313 -21.42 -16.09 13.69
N GLY A 314 -21.98 -14.91 13.42
CA GLY A 314 -22.89 -14.68 12.29
C GLY A 314 -22.27 -14.94 10.92
N ARG A 315 -20.94 -15.03 10.81
CA ARG A 315 -20.19 -15.42 9.60
C ARG A 315 -19.81 -16.91 9.56
N GLY A 316 -20.34 -17.69 10.50
CA GLY A 316 -20.14 -19.14 10.61
C GLY A 316 -18.85 -19.55 11.32
N TYR A 317 -18.15 -18.62 12.00
CA TYR A 317 -16.96 -18.99 12.76
C TYR A 317 -17.37 -19.86 13.95
N PRO A 318 -16.56 -20.89 14.28
CA PRO A 318 -16.96 -21.85 15.30
C PRO A 318 -16.78 -21.24 16.70
N LEU A 319 -17.72 -21.55 17.61
CA LEU A 319 -17.81 -20.98 18.96
C LEU A 319 -16.63 -21.38 19.85
N ASP A 320 -16.07 -22.55 19.60
CA ASP A 320 -14.94 -23.19 20.29
C ASP A 320 -13.59 -22.76 19.76
N LEU A 321 -13.54 -21.97 18.67
CA LEU A 321 -12.34 -21.24 18.34
C LEU A 321 -11.99 -20.51 19.63
N LYS A 322 -10.84 -20.84 20.23
CA LYS A 322 -10.29 -20.11 21.37
C LYS A 322 -9.94 -18.70 20.89
N LEU A 323 -10.98 -17.92 20.64
CA LEU A 323 -11.02 -16.48 20.54
C LEU A 323 -10.75 -16.07 21.99
N THR A 324 -9.50 -16.19 22.41
CA THR A 324 -9.10 -16.05 23.81
C THR A 324 -9.67 -14.76 24.35
N ASN A 325 -10.75 -14.86 25.14
CA ASN A 325 -11.06 -13.87 26.13
C ASN A 325 -9.85 -13.88 27.05
N VAL A 326 -9.09 -12.77 27.05
CA VAL A 326 -8.06 -12.56 28.05
C VAL A 326 -8.81 -12.34 29.37
N ASN A 327 -9.19 -13.44 30.03
CA ASN A 327 -9.90 -13.43 31.31
C ASN A 327 -9.01 -12.98 32.49
N ASN A 328 -7.81 -12.46 32.23
CA ASN A 328 -6.94 -11.83 33.22
C ASN A 328 -6.84 -10.34 32.90
N VAL A 329 -7.84 -9.55 33.31
CA VAL A 329 -7.83 -8.08 33.22
C VAL A 329 -6.97 -7.46 34.36
N ALA A 330 -6.21 -8.27 35.11
CA ALA A 330 -5.26 -7.79 36.10
C ALA A 330 -3.86 -7.50 35.51
N GLU A 331 -3.50 -8.11 34.38
CA GLU A 331 -2.22 -7.88 33.73
C GLU A 331 -2.43 -7.14 32.40
N THR A 332 -1.60 -6.13 32.17
CA THR A 332 -1.63 -5.38 30.92
C THR A 332 -1.57 -6.35 29.75
N PRO A 333 -2.49 -6.30 28.77
CA PRO A 333 -2.43 -7.21 27.64
C PRO A 333 -1.06 -7.05 26.99
N PHE A 334 -0.35 -8.17 26.81
CA PHE A 334 0.93 -8.19 26.13
C PHE A 334 0.71 -7.80 24.66
N VAL A 335 0.70 -6.48 24.43
CA VAL A 335 0.75 -5.87 23.12
C VAL A 335 2.19 -6.06 22.68
N ILE A 336 2.41 -6.85 21.62
CA ILE A 336 3.67 -6.80 20.88
C ILE A 336 3.77 -5.39 20.31
N LYS A 337 4.37 -4.50 21.10
CA LYS A 337 4.79 -3.19 20.64
C LYS A 337 5.93 -3.50 19.67
N SER A 338 5.65 -3.42 18.37
CA SER A 338 6.71 -3.32 17.38
C SER A 338 7.38 -1.96 17.60
N HIS A 339 8.27 -1.88 18.57
CA HIS A 339 9.29 -0.85 18.55
C HIS A 339 10.09 -1.11 17.28
N PHE A 340 10.19 -0.08 16.43
CA PHE A 340 11.06 -0.13 15.27
C PHE A 340 12.47 -0.43 15.79
N SER A 341 12.98 -1.64 15.51
CA SER A 341 14.36 -1.96 15.85
C SER A 341 15.26 -1.16 14.91
N PRO A 342 16.22 -0.35 15.41
CA PRO A 342 17.18 0.36 14.58
C PRO A 342 17.98 -0.58 13.66
N SER A 343 18.03 -1.88 13.97
CA SER A 343 18.60 -2.89 13.08
C SER A 343 17.88 -3.02 11.73
N TRP A 344 16.60 -2.61 11.62
CA TRP A 344 15.90 -2.50 10.34
C TRP A 344 16.44 -1.37 9.46
N SER A 345 17.13 -0.37 10.03
CA SER A 345 17.84 0.66 9.26
C SER A 345 19.08 0.10 8.56
N LEU A 346 19.64 -0.99 9.09
CA LEU A 346 20.79 -1.72 8.54
C LEU A 346 20.36 -2.89 7.64
N PHE A 347 19.05 -3.10 7.49
CA PHE A 347 18.49 -4.20 6.72
C PHE A 347 18.53 -3.88 5.21
N ASP A 348 19.48 -4.49 4.53
CA ASP A 348 19.62 -4.41 3.08
C ASP A 348 18.76 -5.48 2.39
N VAL A 349 17.62 -5.04 1.85
CA VAL A 349 16.68 -5.92 1.14
C VAL A 349 17.30 -6.56 -0.11
N HIS A 350 18.31 -5.93 -0.73
CA HIS A 350 19.00 -6.46 -1.89
C HIS A 350 19.94 -7.60 -1.51
N LYS A 351 20.66 -7.49 -0.39
CA LYS A 351 21.47 -8.59 0.17
C LYS A 351 20.63 -9.79 0.60
N LEU A 352 19.46 -9.55 1.20
CA LEU A 352 18.52 -10.63 1.50
C LEU A 352 18.03 -11.30 0.21
N GLY A 353 17.64 -10.49 -0.79
CA GLY A 353 17.23 -11.00 -2.10
C GLY A 353 18.30 -11.88 -2.74
N GLN A 354 19.56 -11.42 -2.77
CA GLN A 354 20.68 -12.21 -3.25
C GLN A 354 20.92 -13.48 -2.43
N SER A 355 20.85 -13.43 -1.10
CA SER A 355 21.00 -14.62 -0.26
C SER A 355 19.90 -15.65 -0.48
N VAL A 356 18.65 -15.20 -0.65
CA VAL A 356 17.52 -16.10 -0.94
C VAL A 356 17.67 -16.71 -2.33
N VAL A 357 18.02 -15.91 -3.34
CA VAL A 357 18.24 -16.39 -4.71
C VAL A 357 19.43 -17.35 -4.76
N ASN A 358 20.54 -17.05 -4.09
CA ASN A 358 21.71 -17.92 -4.02
C ASN A 358 21.43 -19.20 -3.22
N SER A 359 20.63 -19.13 -2.17
CA SER A 359 20.14 -20.30 -1.43
C SER A 359 19.23 -21.18 -2.29
N TRP A 360 18.40 -20.58 -3.14
CA TRP A 360 17.57 -21.31 -4.10
C TRP A 360 18.41 -21.93 -5.22
N LEU A 361 19.38 -21.20 -5.76
CA LEU A 361 20.32 -21.70 -6.76
C LEU A 361 21.19 -22.84 -6.21
N GLY A 362 21.67 -22.73 -4.97
CA GLY A 362 22.39 -23.81 -4.27
C GLY A 362 21.50 -25.00 -3.97
N SER A 363 20.23 -24.77 -3.60
CA SER A 363 19.24 -25.86 -3.45
C SER A 363 18.93 -26.52 -4.80
N MET A 364 18.86 -25.77 -5.90
CA MET A 364 18.66 -26.28 -7.25
C MET A 364 19.90 -27.00 -7.82
N ALA A 365 21.11 -26.63 -7.39
CA ALA A 365 22.33 -27.39 -7.71
C ALA A 365 22.25 -28.83 -7.19
N SER A 366 21.68 -29.03 -5.99
CA SER A 366 21.41 -30.38 -5.46
C SER A 366 20.38 -31.18 -6.28
N TYR A 367 19.48 -30.51 -7.01
CA TYR A 367 18.56 -31.17 -7.96
C TYR A 367 19.24 -31.51 -9.28
N ARG A 368 20.23 -30.70 -9.71
CA ARG A 368 21.06 -31.01 -10.90
C ARG A 368 21.96 -32.23 -10.64
N ASP A 369 22.52 -32.35 -9.44
CA ASP A 369 23.28 -33.53 -9.01
C ASP A 369 22.40 -34.77 -8.77
N ALA A 370 21.13 -34.58 -8.37
CA ALA A 370 20.16 -35.68 -8.26
C ALA A 370 19.68 -36.16 -9.65
N ALA A 371 19.59 -35.27 -10.63
CA ALA A 371 19.23 -35.60 -12.01
C ALA A 371 20.37 -36.30 -12.77
N SER A 372 21.63 -35.95 -12.49
CA SER A 372 22.79 -36.68 -13.02
C SER A 372 22.90 -38.09 -12.42
N LYS A 373 22.64 -38.26 -11.11
CA LYS A 373 22.55 -39.59 -10.46
C LYS A 373 21.40 -40.46 -10.98
N TRP A 374 20.31 -39.87 -11.46
CA TRP A 374 19.18 -40.61 -12.04
C TRP A 374 19.51 -41.23 -13.41
N ASN A 375 20.38 -40.57 -14.17
CA ASN A 375 20.91 -41.09 -15.44
C ASN A 375 21.97 -42.19 -15.24
N GLU A 376 22.70 -42.18 -14.12
CA GLU A 376 23.63 -43.26 -13.75
C GLU A 376 22.88 -44.53 -13.27
N LEU A 377 21.72 -44.38 -12.63
CA LEU A 377 20.91 -45.50 -12.10
C LEU A 377 20.02 -46.22 -13.13
N THR A 378 19.90 -45.67 -14.35
CA THR A 378 19.15 -46.31 -15.46
C THR A 378 20.05 -46.96 -16.51
N ALA A 379 21.37 -46.93 -16.32
CA ALA A 379 22.36 -47.51 -17.21
C ALA A 379 22.56 -49.05 -17.06
N ASP A 380 21.90 -49.70 -16.10
CA ASP A 380 22.20 -51.10 -15.73
C ASP A 380 20.99 -52.08 -15.71
N ALA A 381 19.89 -51.75 -16.39
CA ALA A 381 18.80 -52.71 -16.64
C ALA A 381 18.84 -53.21 -18.09
N ARG A 382 19.50 -54.36 -18.29
CA ARG A 382 19.56 -55.10 -19.56
C ARG A 382 18.14 -55.48 -20.02
N PHE A 383 17.73 -55.10 -21.22
CA PHE A 383 16.93 -55.98 -22.06
C PHE A 383 17.32 -55.82 -23.53
N LEU A 384 17.37 -56.98 -24.16
CA LEU A 384 18.17 -57.33 -25.33
C LEU A 384 17.48 -56.96 -26.65
N ASP A 385 18.32 -56.49 -27.54
CA ASP A 385 18.30 -56.51 -28.99
C ASP A 385 17.49 -57.66 -29.66
N LEU A 386 16.56 -57.30 -30.55
CA LEU A 386 16.01 -58.16 -31.61
C LEU A 386 15.86 -57.33 -32.89
N ARG A 387 17.02 -57.06 -33.49
CA ARG A 387 17.36 -57.27 -34.92
C ARG A 387 16.22 -57.30 -35.95
N THR A 388 16.36 -56.39 -36.91
CA THR A 388 16.24 -56.61 -38.37
C THR A 388 14.95 -57.23 -38.92
N ALA A 389 14.17 -56.45 -39.69
CA ALA A 389 13.84 -56.78 -41.09
C ALA A 389 12.82 -55.79 -41.71
N VAL A 390 13.28 -55.12 -42.78
CA VAL A 390 12.61 -54.94 -44.08
C VAL A 390 11.23 -54.23 -44.16
N ASN A 391 11.27 -52.94 -44.56
CA ASN A 391 10.89 -52.35 -45.87
C ASN A 391 9.43 -52.51 -46.46
N PRO A 392 9.02 -51.69 -47.45
CA PRO A 392 7.78 -50.90 -47.43
C PRO A 392 6.95 -51.02 -48.73
N ALA A 393 5.68 -51.45 -48.70
CA ALA A 393 4.82 -51.29 -49.88
C ALA A 393 3.34 -51.41 -49.53
N ALA A 394 2.59 -50.33 -49.77
CA ALA A 394 1.18 -50.24 -50.20
C ALA A 394 0.74 -48.79 -49.91
N ARG A 395 0.67 -47.83 -50.87
CA ARG A 395 -0.30 -47.71 -51.98
C ARG A 395 -1.70 -48.12 -51.49
N SER A 396 -2.79 -47.33 -51.56
CA SER A 396 -3.17 -46.30 -52.54
C SER A 396 -4.62 -45.85 -52.26
N PHE A 397 -4.93 -44.61 -52.64
CA PHE A 397 -6.16 -44.12 -53.30
C PHE A 397 -7.55 -44.02 -52.61
N SER A 398 -8.13 -42.84 -52.90
CA SER A 398 -9.51 -42.47 -53.28
C SER A 398 -10.68 -42.49 -52.28
N GLU A 399 -11.20 -41.27 -52.08
CA GLU A 399 -12.61 -40.82 -52.26
C GLU A 399 -13.76 -41.83 -52.14
N ALA A 400 -14.75 -41.50 -51.31
CA ALA A 400 -16.09 -41.08 -51.75
C ALA A 400 -16.94 -40.73 -50.52
N GLY A 401 -17.55 -39.55 -50.53
CA GLY A 401 -18.61 -39.22 -49.56
C GLY A 401 -19.86 -40.06 -49.80
N HIS A 402 -20.66 -40.27 -48.76
CA HIS A 402 -22.05 -39.79 -48.68
C HIS A 402 -22.61 -40.00 -47.27
N LEU A 403 -23.46 -39.04 -46.90
CA LEU A 403 -24.03 -38.76 -45.59
C LEU A 403 -25.09 -39.80 -45.17
N GLY A 404 -25.14 -40.07 -43.86
CA GLY A 404 -26.24 -40.73 -43.15
C GLY A 404 -26.38 -40.14 -41.73
N PRO A 405 -27.57 -40.20 -41.10
CA PRO A 405 -28.16 -39.13 -40.28
C PRO A 405 -27.60 -39.01 -38.85
N PRO A 406 -27.83 -37.86 -38.17
CA PRO A 406 -27.13 -37.50 -36.94
C PRO A 406 -27.62 -38.33 -35.75
N ALA A 407 -26.69 -38.92 -35.02
CA ALA A 407 -26.91 -39.32 -33.64
C ALA A 407 -26.26 -38.25 -32.74
N THR A 408 -27.10 -37.58 -31.97
CA THR A 408 -26.77 -36.44 -31.11
C THR A 408 -25.77 -36.79 -30.01
N ALA A 409 -24.55 -36.28 -30.16
CA ALA A 409 -23.76 -35.74 -29.06
C ALA A 409 -23.30 -34.36 -29.54
N GLU A 410 -23.71 -33.30 -28.84
CA GLU A 410 -23.22 -31.95 -29.13
C GLU A 410 -21.69 -31.96 -29.11
N SER A 411 -21.11 -31.62 -30.25
CA SER A 411 -19.69 -31.54 -30.50
C SER A 411 -19.05 -30.39 -29.72
N VAL A 412 -17.89 -30.63 -29.09
CA VAL A 412 -16.84 -29.61 -29.03
C VAL A 412 -15.67 -30.12 -29.88
N PRO A 413 -15.23 -29.35 -30.91
CA PRO A 413 -14.22 -29.76 -31.87
C PRO A 413 -12.81 -29.90 -31.31
N ASP A 414 -12.02 -30.68 -32.07
CA ASP A 414 -10.56 -30.74 -32.07
C ASP A 414 -9.89 -29.37 -31.86
N ARG A 415 -8.99 -29.30 -30.88
CA ARG A 415 -8.05 -28.19 -30.75
C ARG A 415 -7.10 -28.20 -31.96
N ALA A 416 -7.29 -27.21 -32.82
CA ALA A 416 -6.29 -26.73 -33.74
C ALA A 416 -4.92 -26.58 -33.05
N GLY A 417 -3.86 -26.96 -33.78
CA GLY A 417 -2.48 -26.78 -33.34
C GLY A 417 -2.14 -25.31 -33.07
N LEU A 418 -1.16 -25.10 -32.20
CA LEU A 418 -0.58 -23.80 -31.87
C LEU A 418 -0.15 -23.07 -33.16
N SER A 419 -0.82 -21.97 -33.49
CA SER A 419 -0.37 -21.05 -34.54
C SER A 419 0.74 -20.16 -33.98
N PHE A 420 1.82 -20.02 -34.75
CA PHE A 420 2.93 -19.12 -34.48
C PHE A 420 2.97 -18.06 -35.59
N THR A 421 2.98 -16.78 -35.25
CA THR A 421 3.27 -15.70 -36.21
C THR A 421 4.73 -15.33 -36.10
N GLY A 422 5.46 -15.34 -37.22
CA GLY A 422 6.90 -15.06 -37.29
C GLY A 422 7.19 -13.73 -37.97
N GLY A 423 8.04 -12.91 -37.34
CA GLY A 423 8.68 -11.73 -37.95
C GLY A 423 10.21 -11.84 -37.80
N LEU A 424 10.96 -11.36 -38.79
CA LEU A 424 12.43 -11.37 -38.78
C LEU A 424 12.96 -10.18 -37.97
N ALA A 425 13.85 -10.44 -37.01
CA ALA A 425 14.53 -9.40 -36.24
C ALA A 425 16.06 -9.64 -36.23
N GLN A 426 16.85 -8.57 -36.32
CA GLN A 426 18.31 -8.64 -36.39
C GLN A 426 18.93 -8.61 -34.98
N VAL A 427 19.86 -9.53 -34.69
CA VAL A 427 20.52 -9.65 -33.38
C VAL A 427 21.87 -8.93 -33.40
N GLY A 428 21.91 -7.72 -32.82
CA GLY A 428 23.17 -6.98 -32.61
C GLY A 428 23.88 -6.54 -33.89
N HIS A 429 25.20 -6.30 -33.82
CA HIS A 429 26.02 -5.74 -34.91
C HIS A 429 26.50 -6.78 -35.95
N SER A 430 25.79 -7.90 -36.08
CA SER A 430 26.08 -8.94 -37.07
C SER A 430 25.03 -8.94 -38.19
N ASN A 431 25.43 -9.25 -39.43
CA ASN A 431 24.54 -9.26 -40.61
C ASN A 431 23.71 -10.55 -40.75
N SER A 432 23.42 -11.26 -39.66
CA SER A 432 22.54 -12.44 -39.65
C SER A 432 21.17 -12.14 -39.04
N GLN A 433 20.10 -12.46 -39.78
CA GLN A 433 18.70 -12.35 -39.32
C GLN A 433 18.19 -13.73 -38.88
N GLU A 434 17.52 -13.82 -37.71
CA GLU A 434 16.83 -15.02 -37.25
C GLU A 434 15.34 -14.77 -37.01
N LEU A 435 14.55 -15.85 -37.10
CA LEU A 435 13.09 -15.85 -37.18
C LEU A 435 12.48 -16.14 -35.81
N GLU A 436 11.86 -15.13 -35.19
CA GLU A 436 11.28 -15.25 -33.85
C GLU A 436 9.83 -15.76 -33.94
N ARG A 437 9.48 -16.82 -33.17
CA ARG A 437 8.14 -17.42 -33.16
C ARG A 437 7.39 -17.03 -31.89
N VAL A 438 6.27 -16.31 -32.02
CA VAL A 438 5.38 -15.97 -30.89
C VAL A 438 4.06 -16.74 -30.99
N VAL A 439 3.59 -17.30 -29.87
CA VAL A 439 2.39 -18.15 -29.75
C VAL A 439 1.12 -17.31 -29.65
N ASP A 440 0.11 -17.63 -30.46
CA ASP A 440 -1.21 -16.99 -30.41
C ASP A 440 -2.09 -17.52 -29.25
N ILE A 441 -2.31 -16.68 -28.24
CA ILE A 441 -2.98 -17.02 -26.97
C ILE A 441 -4.50 -17.23 -27.13
N GLY A 442 -5.12 -16.80 -28.24
CA GLY A 442 -6.55 -17.00 -28.50
C GLY A 442 -6.96 -18.47 -28.68
N THR A 443 -6.01 -19.36 -28.97
CA THR A 443 -6.26 -20.77 -29.35
C THR A 443 -6.17 -21.78 -28.19
N ILE A 444 -5.80 -21.35 -26.97
CA ILE A 444 -5.38 -22.27 -25.88
C ILE A 444 -6.50 -22.55 -24.84
N GLY A 445 -7.75 -22.18 -25.08
CA GLY A 445 -8.91 -22.57 -24.25
C GLY A 445 -8.66 -22.48 -22.73
N PHE A 446 -8.21 -21.31 -22.29
CA PHE A 446 -7.68 -21.03 -20.94
C PHE A 446 -8.74 -21.11 -19.82
N HIS A 447 -10.03 -21.03 -20.16
CA HIS A 447 -11.12 -20.92 -19.18
C HIS A 447 -11.71 -22.27 -18.72
N ASN A 448 -11.38 -23.41 -19.36
CA ASN A 448 -12.08 -24.69 -19.12
C ASN A 448 -11.17 -25.86 -18.64
N LYS A 449 -10.11 -25.60 -17.87
CA LYS A 449 -9.31 -26.69 -17.25
C LYS A 449 -9.09 -26.49 -15.73
N LYS A 450 -9.13 -27.60 -14.97
CA LYS A 450 -8.80 -27.65 -13.54
C LYS A 450 -7.28 -27.54 -13.34
N TRP A 451 -6.88 -26.67 -12.42
CA TRP A 451 -5.49 -26.41 -12.09
C TRP A 451 -5.08 -27.15 -10.80
N LEU A 452 -4.01 -27.94 -10.88
CA LEU A 452 -3.30 -28.49 -9.73
C LEU A 452 -2.18 -27.52 -9.36
N VAL A 453 -2.23 -26.94 -8.16
CA VAL A 453 -1.15 -26.13 -7.59
C VAL A 453 -0.49 -26.86 -6.42
N SER A 454 0.84 -26.76 -6.42
CA SER A 454 1.85 -27.48 -5.65
C SER A 454 1.51 -27.82 -4.18
N ARG A 455 1.65 -29.11 -3.86
CA ARG A 455 1.91 -29.63 -2.50
C ARG A 455 3.40 -29.42 -2.17
N ARG A 456 3.76 -28.36 -1.45
CA ARG A 456 4.96 -28.33 -0.58
C ARG A 456 4.74 -27.36 0.58
N ARG A 457 5.16 -27.81 1.76
CA ARG A 457 5.07 -27.20 3.10
C ARG A 457 5.47 -25.70 3.06
N ASN A 458 4.60 -24.81 3.52
CA ASN A 458 4.95 -23.41 3.74
C ASN A 458 5.93 -23.35 4.93
N TYR A 459 7.12 -22.78 4.73
CA TYR A 459 8.05 -22.48 5.82
C TYR A 459 7.42 -21.41 6.72
N ASN A 460 7.30 -21.71 8.01
CA ASN A 460 6.76 -20.76 8.99
C ASN A 460 7.84 -19.75 9.41
N LEU A 461 7.43 -18.66 10.06
CA LEU A 461 8.35 -17.63 10.58
C LEU A 461 9.46 -18.22 11.48
N GLY A 462 9.18 -19.35 12.17
CA GLY A 462 10.15 -20.09 12.96
C GLY A 462 11.25 -20.79 12.15
N ASP A 463 10.96 -21.17 10.91
CA ASP A 463 11.95 -21.74 9.99
C ASP A 463 12.89 -20.65 9.46
N PHE A 464 12.36 -19.44 9.22
CA PHE A 464 13.16 -18.25 8.91
C PHE A 464 14.02 -17.81 10.09
N ALA A 465 13.49 -17.85 11.31
CA ALA A 465 14.28 -17.57 12.52
C ALA A 465 15.36 -18.62 12.76
N SER A 466 15.09 -19.90 12.45
CA SER A 466 16.07 -20.98 12.55
C SER A 466 17.14 -20.92 11.45
N MET A 467 16.76 -20.57 10.22
CA MET A 467 17.71 -20.25 9.15
C MET A 467 18.55 -19.03 9.49
N TRP A 468 17.95 -17.95 9.99
CA TRP A 468 18.66 -16.76 10.42
C TRP A 468 19.63 -17.08 11.56
N LYS A 469 19.20 -17.84 12.57
CA LYS A 469 20.05 -18.32 13.67
C LYS A 469 21.20 -19.17 13.13
N LYS A 470 20.95 -20.06 12.17
CA LYS A 470 21.97 -20.89 11.54
C LYS A 470 22.95 -20.08 10.68
N THR A 471 22.46 -19.07 9.94
CA THR A 471 23.30 -18.21 9.11
C THR A 471 24.14 -17.27 9.97
N VAL A 472 23.55 -16.59 10.95
CA VAL A 472 24.25 -15.65 11.85
C VAL A 472 25.24 -16.37 12.76
N LEU A 473 24.91 -17.56 13.26
CA LEU A 473 25.85 -18.35 14.06
C LEU A 473 26.93 -19.02 13.20
N ASN A 474 26.67 -19.34 11.93
CA ASN A 474 27.71 -19.89 11.03
C ASN A 474 28.56 -18.80 10.35
N THR A 475 28.13 -17.53 10.33
CA THR A 475 28.95 -16.40 9.83
C THR A 475 29.75 -15.70 10.92
N ARG A 476 29.52 -16.05 12.19
CA ARG A 476 30.42 -15.67 13.30
C ARG A 476 31.21 -16.89 13.72
N SER A 477 32.43 -17.04 13.22
CA SER A 477 33.47 -17.71 13.98
C SER A 477 33.66 -16.91 15.26
N PHE A 478 33.12 -17.39 16.37
CA PHE A 478 33.28 -16.80 17.69
C PHE A 478 34.64 -17.15 18.34
N ASP A 479 35.64 -17.53 17.53
CA ASP A 479 36.96 -17.92 18.03
C ASP A 479 37.94 -16.74 18.15
N ASP A 480 37.64 -15.55 17.60
CA ASP A 480 38.57 -14.41 17.60
C ASP A 480 38.17 -13.21 18.49
N GLU A 481 37.01 -13.23 19.18
CA GLU A 481 36.55 -12.06 19.98
C GLU A 481 36.25 -12.38 21.46
N LEU A 482 36.71 -13.53 21.99
CA LEU A 482 36.54 -13.87 23.42
C LEU A 482 37.81 -13.71 24.28
N ASN A 483 38.89 -13.12 23.75
CA ASN A 483 40.12 -12.90 24.52
C ASN A 483 40.33 -11.47 25.05
N GLU A 484 39.43 -10.52 24.80
CA GLU A 484 39.61 -9.14 25.31
C GLU A 484 38.28 -8.50 25.74
N VAL A 485 37.69 -8.99 26.84
CA VAL A 485 36.86 -8.13 27.70
C VAL A 485 37.05 -8.58 29.14
N GLU A 486 37.81 -7.79 29.91
CA GLU A 486 37.89 -7.91 31.37
C GLU A 486 36.50 -7.76 32.00
N LEU A 487 36.19 -8.68 32.91
CA LEU A 487 34.88 -8.92 33.51
C LEU A 487 34.75 -8.20 34.87
N ASP A 488 34.99 -6.89 34.93
CA ASP A 488 35.09 -6.18 36.22
C ASP A 488 34.47 -4.77 36.24
N ASP A 489 33.26 -4.57 35.70
CA ASP A 489 32.59 -3.26 35.87
C ASP A 489 31.04 -3.29 35.84
N TRP A 490 30.42 -4.21 36.59
CA TRP A 490 29.01 -4.09 36.97
C TRP A 490 28.83 -4.40 38.47
N ALA A 491 29.21 -3.43 39.31
CA ALA A 491 28.75 -3.28 40.69
C ALA A 491 27.71 -2.14 40.76
#